data_AF-A0A8E5HLB1-F1
#
_entry.id   AF-A0A8E5HLB1-F1
#
_cell.length_a   1.000
_cell.length_b   1.000
_cell.length_c   1.000
_cell.angle_alpha   90.00
_cell.angle_beta   90.00
_cell.angle_gamma   90.00
#
_symmetry.space_group_name_H-M   'P 1'
#
loop_
_entity.id
_entity.type
_entity.pdbx_description
1 polymer ?
#
loop_
_entity_poly.entity_id
_entity_poly.type
_entity_poly.pdbx_seq_one_letter_code
_entity_poly.pdbx_strand_id
1 'polypeptide(L)'
;MEVPGLPRISAHVIINGQVAKEYAPPEFLEEEANLPTRIRYIESQSGQTYTVRVKLDDRKAPLQFPDFKFSINLYVDGEHIEGHFLTRHESRYEFVGPCHRTSVPEQLMRQKLVFAPISAVESEPTAKKTALQKGEEARVVKDIGTLRIEVVKNLALLKKGKLSYKMIREKPKLTISEKLIKGKAISHRTVFSEGTIEGDPTVYYYDYTPLADFIFRYRSHRALQQEFIIPRTPSPEPPSVSQEIDSMSAADIKRLAERMLAIDRQDVKRVKRESSTSERRRVFIDLVDEPDE
;
A
#
# COMPACT_ATOMS: atom_id res chain seq x y z
N MET A 1 -10.28 13.90 -2.10
CA MET A 1 -10.33 13.60 -0.65
C MET A 1 -10.33 14.87 0.20
N GLU A 2 -11.21 15.02 1.20
CA GLU A 2 -11.16 16.09 2.23
C GLU A 2 -10.74 15.50 3.60
N VAL A 3 -10.18 16.33 4.48
CA VAL A 3 -9.79 15.96 5.86
C VAL A 3 -10.74 16.58 6.89
N PRO A 4 -11.11 15.86 7.97
CA PRO A 4 -11.87 16.44 9.08
C PRO A 4 -11.21 17.70 9.64
N GLY A 5 -11.98 18.75 9.91
CA GLY A 5 -11.47 20.02 10.45
C GLY A 5 -10.82 20.95 9.41
N LEU A 6 -10.65 20.50 8.16
CA LEU A 6 -10.14 21.33 7.06
C LEU A 6 -10.94 21.17 5.75
N PRO A 7 -12.27 21.39 5.75
CA PRO A 7 -13.20 21.03 4.66
C PRO A 7 -13.08 21.88 3.39
N ARG A 8 -12.05 22.71 3.27
CA ARG A 8 -11.81 23.59 2.11
C ARG A 8 -10.65 23.13 1.25
N ILE A 9 -9.83 22.23 1.77
CA ILE A 9 -8.67 21.70 1.05
C ILE A 9 -8.98 20.26 0.71
N SER A 10 -8.80 19.92 -0.56
CA SER A 10 -8.91 18.55 -1.02
C SER A 10 -7.69 18.15 -1.82
N ALA A 11 -7.24 16.91 -1.64
CA ALA A 11 -6.16 16.32 -2.39
C ALA A 11 -6.68 15.18 -3.26
N HIS A 12 -6.09 15.01 -4.44
CA HIS A 12 -6.43 13.97 -5.41
C HIS A 12 -5.18 13.55 -6.17
N VAL A 13 -5.05 12.25 -6.45
CA VAL A 13 -4.03 11.76 -7.38
C VAL A 13 -4.62 11.70 -8.78
N ILE A 14 -3.90 12.23 -9.77
CA ILE A 14 -4.33 12.27 -11.16
C ILE A 14 -3.48 11.28 -11.95
N ILE A 15 -4.13 10.30 -12.58
CA ILE A 15 -3.49 9.29 -13.42
C ILE A 15 -4.12 9.42 -14.81
N ASN A 16 -3.29 9.59 -15.84
CA ASN A 16 -3.74 9.79 -17.22
C ASN A 16 -4.79 10.92 -17.37
N GLY A 17 -4.62 12.02 -16.61
CA GLY A 17 -5.52 13.18 -16.64
C GLY A 17 -6.84 13.01 -15.85
N GLN A 18 -7.11 11.84 -15.29
CA GLN A 18 -8.31 11.55 -14.52
C GLN A 18 -8.00 11.39 -13.04
N VAL A 19 -8.97 11.74 -12.17
CA VAL A 19 -8.84 11.48 -10.73
C VAL A 19 -8.83 9.97 -10.51
N ALA A 20 -7.78 9.48 -9.84
CA ALA A 20 -7.63 8.08 -9.51
C ALA A 20 -8.80 7.61 -8.62
N LYS A 21 -9.22 6.36 -8.80
CA LYS A 21 -10.23 5.76 -7.94
C LYS A 21 -9.64 5.56 -6.54
N GLU A 22 -10.26 6.23 -5.56
CA GLU A 22 -9.86 6.19 -4.15
C GLU A 22 -10.67 5.11 -3.41
N TYR A 23 -10.00 4.27 -2.63
CA TYR A 23 -10.60 3.25 -1.78
C TYR A 23 -10.40 3.59 -0.30
N ALA A 24 -11.37 3.26 0.54
CA ALA A 24 -11.24 3.42 1.97
C ALA A 24 -10.25 2.39 2.55
N PRO A 25 -9.54 2.73 3.65
CA PRO A 25 -8.88 1.71 4.44
C PRO A 25 -9.94 0.75 5.02
N PRO A 26 -9.57 -0.50 5.36
CA PRO A 26 -10.44 -1.41 6.10
C PRO A 26 -10.80 -0.82 7.46
N GLU A 27 -12.01 -1.11 7.95
CA GLU A 27 -12.55 -0.52 9.19
C GLU A 27 -11.71 -0.82 10.45
N PHE A 28 -10.92 -1.90 10.44
CA PHE A 28 -10.04 -2.30 11.53
C PHE A 28 -8.68 -1.58 11.54
N LEU A 29 -8.38 -0.75 10.53
CA LEU A 29 -7.18 0.09 10.54
C LEU A 29 -7.47 1.39 11.30
N GLU A 30 -7.37 1.34 12.62
CA GLU A 30 -7.23 2.53 13.45
C GLU A 30 -5.76 2.94 13.48
N GLU A 31 -5.43 4.02 12.77
CA GLU A 31 -4.11 4.64 12.89
C GLU A 31 -4.20 5.85 13.81
N GLU A 32 -3.49 5.79 14.94
CA GLU A 32 -3.28 6.94 15.80
C GLU A 32 -2.53 8.01 15.00
N ALA A 33 -3.27 9.06 14.63
CA ALA A 33 -2.71 10.22 13.95
C ALA A 33 -2.68 11.40 14.93
N ASN A 34 -1.50 12.00 15.09
CA ASN A 34 -1.32 13.22 15.90
C ASN A 34 -1.99 14.45 15.25
N LEU A 35 -2.36 14.34 13.98
CA LEU A 35 -2.98 15.40 13.18
C LEU A 35 -4.23 14.87 12.51
N PRO A 36 -5.21 15.74 12.21
CA PRO A 36 -6.32 15.41 11.32
C PRO A 36 -5.79 14.78 10.03
N THR A 37 -6.09 13.50 9.83
CA THR A 37 -5.51 12.70 8.75
C THR A 37 -6.60 11.96 7.99
N ARG A 38 -6.48 11.91 6.67
CA ARG A 38 -7.33 11.08 5.82
C ARG A 38 -6.47 10.17 4.95
N ILE A 39 -6.71 8.87 5.09
CA ILE A 39 -6.01 7.83 4.35
C ILE A 39 -6.94 7.29 3.26
N ARG A 40 -6.40 7.14 2.05
CA ARG A 40 -7.04 6.44 0.93
C ARG A 40 -6.04 5.54 0.23
N TYR A 41 -6.57 4.49 -0.38
CA TYR A 41 -5.81 3.62 -1.26
C TYR A 41 -6.09 3.96 -2.71
N ILE A 42 -5.10 3.82 -3.58
CA ILE A 42 -5.24 3.95 -5.04
C ILE A 42 -4.54 2.79 -5.73
N GLU A 43 -5.02 2.46 -6.93
CA GLU A 43 -4.33 1.48 -7.77
C GLU A 43 -3.13 2.12 -8.48
N SER A 44 -1.98 1.43 -8.47
CA SER A 44 -0.77 1.81 -9.20
C SER A 44 -0.40 0.72 -10.21
N GLN A 45 -0.01 1.15 -11.41
CA GLN A 45 0.51 0.25 -12.45
C GLN A 45 1.87 0.76 -12.92
N SER A 46 2.82 -0.17 -13.09
CA SER A 46 4.18 0.12 -13.55
C SER A 46 4.20 0.96 -14.83
N GLY A 47 5.07 1.98 -14.86
CA GLY A 47 5.26 2.87 -16.00
C GLY A 47 4.22 3.99 -16.10
N GLN A 48 3.14 3.97 -15.31
CA GLN A 48 2.17 5.05 -15.33
C GLN A 48 2.71 6.31 -14.65
N THR A 49 2.61 7.42 -15.36
CA THR A 49 2.88 8.77 -14.84
C THR A 49 1.67 9.27 -14.05
N TYR A 50 1.92 9.99 -12.97
CA TYR A 50 0.86 10.60 -12.19
C TYR A 50 1.26 11.98 -11.65
N THR A 51 0.27 12.76 -11.22
CA THR A 51 0.46 14.02 -10.51
C THR A 51 -0.39 14.03 -9.24
N VAL A 52 -0.09 14.94 -8.32
CA VAL A 52 -0.90 15.15 -7.11
C VAL A 52 -1.52 16.53 -7.16
N ARG A 53 -2.84 16.60 -7.23
CA ARG A 53 -3.59 17.84 -7.30
C ARG A 53 -4.16 18.19 -5.94
N VAL A 54 -3.89 19.40 -5.48
CA VAL A 54 -4.56 20.01 -4.32
C VAL A 54 -5.51 21.08 -4.84
N LYS A 55 -6.76 21.08 -4.36
CA LYS A 55 -7.75 22.12 -4.65
C LYS A 55 -8.13 22.85 -3.38
N LEU A 56 -8.34 24.15 -3.54
CA LEU A 56 -8.89 25.03 -2.55
C LEU A 56 -10.30 25.44 -2.99
N ASP A 57 -11.31 25.10 -2.20
CA ASP A 57 -12.69 25.52 -2.43
C ASP A 57 -12.96 26.88 -1.76
N ASP A 58 -12.73 27.95 -2.52
CA ASP A 58 -12.93 29.34 -2.06
C ASP A 58 -14.41 29.78 -2.10
N ARG A 59 -15.31 28.96 -2.67
CA ARG A 59 -16.74 29.32 -2.81
C ARG A 59 -17.51 29.32 -1.48
N LYS A 60 -16.98 28.66 -0.44
CA LYS A 60 -17.63 28.52 0.88
C LYS A 60 -17.35 29.69 1.84
N ALA A 61 -16.44 30.60 1.48
CA ALA A 61 -16.27 32.00 1.91
C ALA A 61 -14.83 32.42 1.58
N PRO A 62 -14.58 33.67 1.16
CA PRO A 62 -13.24 34.12 0.78
C PRO A 62 -12.23 33.83 1.90
N LEU A 63 -11.07 33.28 1.56
CA LEU A 63 -9.96 33.23 2.51
C LEU A 63 -9.61 34.68 2.93
N GLN A 64 -10.00 35.08 4.14
CA GLN A 64 -9.66 36.39 4.73
C GLN A 64 -8.21 36.46 5.23
N PHE A 65 -7.36 35.55 4.76
CA PHE A 65 -5.99 35.44 5.22
C PHE A 65 -5.04 36.06 4.20
N PRO A 66 -3.94 36.69 4.65
CA PRO A 66 -2.89 37.13 3.75
C PRO A 66 -2.38 35.97 2.89
N ASP A 67 -1.93 36.28 1.67
CA ASP A 67 -1.18 35.32 0.87
C ASP A 67 -0.02 34.73 1.69
N PHE A 68 0.38 33.49 1.38
CA PHE A 68 1.42 32.75 2.09
C PHE A 68 1.06 32.25 3.50
N LYS A 69 -0.20 32.29 3.94
CA LYS A 69 -0.57 31.73 5.25
C LYS A 69 -0.59 30.20 5.30
N PHE A 70 -0.82 29.54 4.17
CA PHE A 70 -0.81 28.08 4.09
C PHE A 70 0.18 27.59 3.04
N SER A 71 0.81 26.47 3.33
CA SER A 71 1.60 25.72 2.36
C SER A 71 1.17 24.27 2.32
N ILE A 72 1.46 23.64 1.20
CA ILE A 72 1.30 22.22 0.96
C ILE A 72 2.65 21.63 0.61
N ASN A 73 3.02 20.54 1.29
CA ASN A 73 4.26 19.82 1.04
C ASN A 73 3.94 18.41 0.56
N LEU A 74 4.51 18.01 -0.57
CA LEU A 74 4.39 16.65 -1.08
C LEU A 74 5.59 15.81 -0.62
N TYR A 75 5.29 14.73 0.06
CA TYR A 75 6.22 13.65 0.35
C TYR A 75 5.84 12.40 -0.46
N VAL A 76 6.83 11.77 -1.06
CA VAL A 76 6.68 10.53 -1.83
C VAL A 76 7.68 9.51 -1.29
N ASP A 77 7.18 8.36 -0.87
CA ASP A 77 7.99 7.29 -0.26
C ASP A 77 8.85 7.77 0.93
N GLY A 78 8.33 8.74 1.69
CA GLY A 78 9.01 9.37 2.83
C GLY A 78 9.96 10.52 2.47
N GLU A 79 10.18 10.80 1.19
CA GLU A 79 11.01 11.90 0.73
C GLU A 79 10.20 13.15 0.39
N HIS A 80 10.62 14.30 0.90
CA HIS A 80 10.07 15.60 0.50
C HIS A 80 10.44 15.93 -0.95
N ILE A 81 9.44 16.09 -1.81
CA ILE A 81 9.59 16.34 -3.24
C ILE A 81 9.49 17.82 -3.58
N GLU A 82 8.41 18.48 -3.17
CA GLU A 82 8.10 19.87 -3.55
C GLU A 82 7.14 20.46 -2.52
N GLY A 83 7.25 21.77 -2.30
CA GLY A 83 6.34 22.54 -1.46
C GLY A 83 5.79 23.73 -2.24
N HIS A 84 4.55 24.12 -1.96
CA HIS A 84 3.88 25.23 -2.64
C HIS A 84 3.04 26.06 -1.66
N PHE A 85 3.01 27.38 -1.85
CA PHE A 85 2.15 28.28 -1.08
C PHE A 85 0.77 28.32 -1.69
N LEU A 86 -0.27 28.05 -0.89
CA LEU A 86 -1.62 28.29 -1.34
C LEU A 86 -1.91 29.78 -1.26
N THR A 87 -2.08 30.42 -2.41
CA THR A 87 -2.48 31.83 -2.51
C THR A 87 -3.98 31.95 -2.74
N ARG A 88 -4.57 33.09 -2.38
CA ARG A 88 -6.02 33.32 -2.58
C ARG A 88 -6.45 33.33 -4.05
N HIS A 89 -5.48 33.52 -4.96
CA HIS A 89 -5.69 33.56 -6.40
C HIS A 89 -5.62 32.18 -7.05
N GLU A 90 -5.21 31.15 -6.31
CA GLU A 90 -5.07 29.79 -6.79
C GLU A 90 -6.21 28.91 -6.27
N SER A 91 -7.08 28.48 -7.18
CA SER A 91 -8.10 27.48 -6.86
C SER A 91 -7.56 26.05 -6.81
N ARG A 92 -6.37 25.82 -7.37
CA ARG A 92 -5.71 24.52 -7.41
C ARG A 92 -4.22 24.64 -7.67
N TYR A 93 -3.48 23.64 -7.20
CA TYR A 93 -2.08 23.41 -7.52
C TYR A 93 -1.86 21.94 -7.88
N GLU A 94 -0.90 21.64 -8.75
CA GLU A 94 -0.63 20.29 -9.22
C GLU A 94 0.87 19.98 -9.13
N PHE A 95 1.23 19.09 -8.22
CA PHE A 95 2.59 18.56 -8.09
C PHE A 95 2.85 17.59 -9.23
N VAL A 96 3.77 17.97 -10.11
CA VAL A 96 4.20 17.14 -11.25
C VAL A 96 5.32 16.18 -10.86
N GLY A 97 6.17 16.59 -9.90
CA GLY A 97 7.34 15.86 -9.46
C GLY A 97 8.49 16.81 -9.14
N PRO A 98 9.66 16.27 -8.74
CA PRO A 98 10.76 17.09 -8.25
C PRO A 98 11.31 18.01 -9.33
N CYS A 99 11.73 19.20 -8.91
CA CYS A 99 12.49 20.14 -9.71
C CYS A 99 13.88 20.32 -9.08
N HIS A 100 14.95 20.24 -9.88
CA HIS A 100 16.33 20.34 -9.38
C HIS A 100 17.26 21.02 -10.38
N ARG A 101 18.40 21.53 -9.90
CA ARG A 101 19.42 22.15 -10.76
C ARG A 101 20.12 21.12 -11.62
N THR A 102 20.34 21.47 -12.88
CA THR A 102 21.23 20.72 -13.76
C THR A 102 22.67 21.22 -13.60
N SER A 103 23.60 20.62 -14.34
CA SER A 103 24.98 21.10 -14.46
C SER A 103 25.10 22.46 -15.16
N VAL A 104 24.05 22.90 -15.86
CA VAL A 104 24.01 24.19 -16.54
C VAL A 104 23.49 25.25 -15.58
N PRO A 105 24.19 26.41 -15.43
CA PRO A 105 23.73 27.50 -14.57
C PRO A 105 22.31 27.96 -14.94
N GLU A 106 21.51 28.28 -13.93
CA GLU A 106 20.14 28.79 -14.07
C GLU A 106 19.15 27.85 -14.78
N GLN A 107 19.57 26.62 -15.09
CA GLN A 107 18.72 25.61 -15.68
C GLN A 107 18.22 24.63 -14.62
N LEU A 108 16.91 24.48 -14.56
CA LEU A 108 16.27 23.47 -13.73
C LEU A 108 15.68 22.37 -14.58
N MET A 109 15.64 21.18 -14.00
CA MET A 109 15.01 20.00 -14.58
C MET A 109 13.85 19.59 -13.70
N ARG A 110 12.65 19.59 -14.28
CA ARG A 110 11.45 19.00 -13.68
C ARG A 110 11.23 17.59 -14.20
N GLN A 111 11.15 16.62 -13.31
CA GLN A 111 10.85 15.23 -13.66
C GLN A 111 9.43 14.86 -13.25
N LYS A 112 8.81 13.94 -13.99
CA LYS A 112 7.46 13.44 -13.68
C LYS A 112 7.55 12.29 -12.68
N LEU A 113 6.53 12.16 -11.83
CA LEU A 113 6.36 11.00 -10.96
C LEU A 113 5.87 9.79 -11.77
N VAL A 114 6.52 8.65 -11.60
CA VAL A 114 6.20 7.40 -12.31
C VAL A 114 6.14 6.25 -11.32
N PHE A 115 5.08 5.44 -11.37
CA PHE A 115 5.01 4.20 -10.60
C PHE A 115 5.96 3.15 -11.17
N ALA A 116 6.76 2.52 -10.32
CA ALA A 116 7.67 1.45 -10.70
C ALA A 116 7.58 0.27 -9.72
N PRO A 117 7.77 -0.97 -10.18
CA PRO A 117 7.75 -2.13 -9.29
C PRO A 117 8.93 -2.08 -8.32
N ILE A 118 8.73 -2.57 -7.10
CA ILE A 118 9.83 -2.72 -6.15
C ILE A 118 10.62 -3.98 -6.51
N SER A 119 11.91 -3.82 -6.83
CA SER A 119 12.84 -4.94 -6.92
C SER A 119 13.35 -5.28 -5.52
N ALA A 120 12.78 -6.30 -4.89
CA ALA A 120 13.38 -6.89 -3.70
C ALA A 120 14.64 -7.66 -4.10
N VAL A 121 15.71 -7.51 -3.34
CA VAL A 121 16.93 -8.32 -3.53
C VAL A 121 17.04 -9.27 -2.35
N GLU A 122 17.32 -10.53 -2.65
CA GLU A 122 17.66 -11.52 -1.64
C GLU A 122 18.98 -11.09 -1.00
N SER A 123 18.92 -10.70 0.27
CA SER A 123 20.12 -10.30 1.00
C SER A 123 21.00 -11.54 1.17
N GLU A 124 22.21 -11.55 0.58
CA GLU A 124 23.17 -12.61 0.83
C GLU A 124 23.39 -12.81 2.33
N PRO A 125 23.45 -14.06 2.83
CA PRO A 125 23.63 -14.36 4.26
C PRO A 125 24.93 -13.77 4.86
N THR A 126 25.88 -13.40 4.01
CA THR A 126 27.26 -13.01 4.35
C THR A 126 27.44 -11.52 4.65
N ALA A 127 26.57 -10.64 4.18
CA ALA A 127 26.67 -9.20 4.43
C ALA A 127 25.95 -8.82 5.73
N LYS A 128 26.66 -8.82 6.87
CA LYS A 128 26.14 -8.25 8.13
C LYS A 128 25.87 -6.76 7.97
N LYS A 129 24.61 -6.39 7.68
CA LYS A 129 24.16 -4.99 7.72
C LYS A 129 24.32 -4.43 9.12
N THR A 130 24.83 -3.21 9.23
CA THR A 130 24.97 -2.51 10.52
C THR A 130 23.58 -2.19 11.10
N ALA A 131 23.50 -1.95 12.41
CA ALA A 131 22.24 -1.53 13.05
C ALA A 131 21.70 -0.22 12.44
N LEU A 132 22.59 0.67 12.01
CA LEU A 132 22.25 1.91 11.32
C LEU A 132 21.58 1.65 9.97
N GLN A 133 22.16 0.77 9.16
CA GLN A 133 21.60 0.37 7.86
C GLN A 133 20.23 -0.32 8.01
N LYS A 134 20.08 -1.17 9.03
CA LYS A 134 18.78 -1.80 9.35
C LYS A 134 17.73 -0.76 9.75
N GLY A 135 18.12 0.23 10.54
CA GLY A 135 17.23 1.32 10.97
C GLY A 135 16.79 2.21 9.81
N GLU A 136 17.70 2.53 8.89
CA GLU A 136 17.39 3.29 7.67
C GLU A 136 16.46 2.49 6.74
N GLU A 137 16.72 1.21 6.51
CA GLU A 137 15.84 0.35 5.71
C GLU A 137 14.44 0.23 6.32
N ALA A 138 14.34 0.08 7.64
CA ALA A 138 13.05 0.02 8.32
C ALA A 138 12.24 1.31 8.17
N ARG A 139 12.91 2.48 8.22
CA ARG A 139 12.27 3.79 7.98
C ARG A 139 11.77 3.89 6.54
N VAL A 140 12.61 3.54 5.57
CA VAL A 140 12.22 3.59 4.14
C VAL A 140 11.05 2.66 3.85
N VAL A 141 11.03 1.46 4.42
CA VAL A 141 9.94 0.49 4.25
C VAL A 141 8.63 0.94 4.89
N LYS A 142 8.68 1.84 5.89
CA LYS A 142 7.46 2.39 6.51
C LYS A 142 6.72 3.30 5.53
N ASP A 143 7.45 4.13 4.81
CA ASP A 143 6.87 5.19 4.00
C ASP A 143 6.74 4.82 2.51
N ILE A 144 7.44 3.78 2.06
CA ILE A 144 7.36 3.33 0.66
C ILE A 144 5.95 2.90 0.26
N GLY A 145 5.56 3.24 -0.98
CA GLY A 145 4.20 3.02 -1.45
C GLY A 145 3.21 4.04 -0.90
N THR A 146 3.69 5.22 -0.47
CA THR A 146 2.86 6.26 0.15
C THR A 146 3.14 7.63 -0.46
N LEU A 147 2.07 8.38 -0.72
CA LEU A 147 2.10 9.82 -1.01
C LEU A 147 1.48 10.52 0.18
N ARG A 148 2.21 11.44 0.81
CA ARG A 148 1.72 12.25 1.92
C ARG A 148 1.72 13.71 1.51
N ILE A 149 0.56 14.35 1.55
CA ILE A 149 0.42 15.78 1.36
C ILE A 149 0.17 16.38 2.73
N GLU A 150 1.16 17.10 3.23
CA GLU A 150 1.08 17.80 4.49
C GLU A 150 0.56 19.22 4.22
N VAL A 151 -0.47 19.64 4.94
CA VAL A 151 -0.94 21.02 4.96
C VAL A 151 -0.39 21.70 6.21
N VAL A 152 0.26 22.84 6.03
CA VAL A 152 0.85 23.61 7.12
C VAL A 152 0.33 25.04 7.15
N LYS A 153 0.27 25.61 8.36
CA LYS A 153 0.08 27.03 8.59
C LYS A 153 1.44 27.70 8.74
N ASN A 154 1.75 28.68 7.92
CA ASN A 154 2.96 29.48 8.05
C ASN A 154 2.76 30.54 9.15
N LEU A 155 3.77 30.69 10.00
CA LEU A 155 3.75 31.61 11.15
C LEU A 155 4.52 32.90 10.85
N ALA A 156 5.72 32.78 10.29
CA ALA A 156 6.57 33.93 9.96
C ALA A 156 7.51 33.60 8.79
N LEU A 157 7.74 34.58 7.91
CA LEU A 157 8.78 34.49 6.89
C LEU A 157 10.15 34.61 7.56
N LEU A 158 10.94 33.54 7.48
CA LEU A 158 12.29 33.51 8.04
C LEU A 158 13.31 34.09 7.06
N LYS A 159 13.19 33.73 5.77
CA LYS A 159 14.16 34.12 4.75
C LYS A 159 13.56 34.05 3.33
N LYS A 160 13.84 35.09 2.53
CA LYS A 160 13.68 35.07 1.07
C LYS A 160 15.05 34.82 0.44
N GLY A 161 15.13 33.95 -0.57
CA GLY A 161 16.38 33.66 -1.26
C GLY A 161 16.18 32.97 -2.60
N LYS A 162 17.31 32.64 -3.27
CA LYS A 162 17.34 31.70 -4.39
C LYS A 162 17.51 30.28 -3.86
N LEU A 163 16.84 29.30 -4.47
CA LEU A 163 16.89 27.89 -4.04
C LEU A 163 18.31 27.38 -4.26
N SER A 164 18.94 26.91 -3.18
CA SER A 164 20.01 25.93 -3.33
C SER A 164 19.31 24.59 -3.58
N TYR A 165 18.99 24.32 -4.84
CA TYR A 165 18.61 22.96 -5.21
C TYR A 165 19.80 22.07 -4.86
N LYS A 166 19.55 21.00 -4.10
CA LYS A 166 20.50 19.89 -4.12
C LYS A 166 20.54 19.41 -5.57
N MET A 167 21.73 19.27 -6.14
CA MET A 167 21.86 18.37 -7.30
C MET A 167 21.28 17.03 -6.82
N ILE A 168 20.28 16.51 -7.53
CA ILE A 168 19.90 15.12 -7.35
C ILE A 168 21.10 14.34 -7.89
N ARG A 169 22.02 13.97 -6.99
CA ARG A 169 22.91 12.85 -7.27
C ARG A 169 21.98 11.67 -7.53
N GLU A 170 22.21 10.94 -8.62
CA GLU A 170 21.53 9.67 -8.86
C GLU A 170 21.49 8.92 -7.54
N LYS A 171 20.29 8.76 -6.98
CA LYS A 171 20.17 8.01 -5.74
C LYS A 171 20.61 6.59 -6.06
N PRO A 172 21.50 6.00 -5.24
CA PRO A 172 21.84 4.60 -5.43
C PRO A 172 20.55 3.80 -5.48
N LYS A 173 20.49 2.83 -6.40
CA LYS A 173 19.35 1.93 -6.56
C LYS A 173 19.00 1.39 -5.17
N LEU A 174 17.86 1.83 -4.64
CA LEU A 174 17.46 1.46 -3.28
C LEU A 174 17.18 -0.04 -3.27
N THR A 175 18.12 -0.80 -2.71
CA THR A 175 18.01 -2.23 -2.58
C THR A 175 17.34 -2.56 -1.24
N ILE A 176 16.05 -2.88 -1.29
CA ILE A 176 15.29 -3.25 -0.10
C ILE A 176 15.41 -4.76 0.09
N SER A 177 15.70 -5.19 1.32
CA SER A 177 15.71 -6.62 1.63
C SER A 177 14.30 -7.21 1.56
N GLU A 178 14.15 -8.36 0.89
CA GLU A 178 12.86 -9.05 0.78
C GLU A 178 12.24 -9.30 2.16
N LYS A 179 13.05 -9.60 3.18
CA LYS A 179 12.62 -9.83 4.56
C LYS A 179 11.79 -8.69 5.15
N LEU A 180 12.05 -7.44 4.76
CA LEU A 180 11.32 -6.27 5.29
C LEU A 180 10.00 -6.00 4.57
N ILE A 181 9.87 -6.45 3.32
CA ILE A 181 8.65 -6.31 2.52
C ILE A 181 7.76 -7.54 2.74
N LYS A 182 8.34 -8.70 3.07
CA LYS A 182 7.60 -9.95 3.27
C LYS A 182 6.50 -9.78 4.32
N GLY A 183 5.27 -10.12 3.94
CA GLY A 183 4.08 -9.93 4.78
C GLY A 183 3.39 -8.57 4.62
N LYS A 184 4.01 -7.60 3.95
CA LYS A 184 3.37 -6.35 3.53
C LYS A 184 3.05 -6.42 2.04
N ALA A 185 1.85 -6.04 1.63
CA ALA A 185 1.48 -6.05 0.22
C ALA A 185 1.99 -4.80 -0.54
N ILE A 186 3.20 -4.32 -0.24
CA ILE A 186 3.79 -3.17 -0.94
C ILE A 186 4.37 -3.68 -2.26
N SER A 187 3.91 -3.11 -3.37
CA SER A 187 4.23 -3.61 -4.73
C SER A 187 4.96 -2.60 -5.60
N HIS A 188 4.71 -1.31 -5.39
CA HIS A 188 5.25 -0.24 -6.21
C HIS A 188 5.92 0.82 -5.34
N ARG A 189 6.86 1.52 -5.96
CA ARG A 189 7.48 2.75 -5.48
C ARG A 189 7.35 3.83 -6.56
N THR A 190 7.83 5.02 -6.25
CA THR A 190 7.98 6.07 -7.25
C THR A 190 9.41 6.18 -7.75
N VAL A 191 9.52 6.39 -9.05
CA VAL A 191 10.72 6.82 -9.77
C VAL A 191 10.41 8.08 -10.57
N PHE A 192 11.44 8.69 -11.13
CA PHE A 192 11.32 9.95 -11.87
C PHE A 192 11.64 9.72 -13.34
N SER A 193 10.82 10.31 -14.23
CA SER A 193 11.07 10.27 -15.68
C SER A 193 12.29 11.10 -16.08
N GLU A 194 12.64 11.07 -17.36
CA GLU A 194 13.43 12.14 -17.95
C GLU A 194 12.72 13.49 -17.73
N GLY A 195 13.52 14.55 -17.50
CA GLY A 195 12.99 15.84 -17.11
C GLY A 195 12.95 16.88 -18.22
N THR A 196 12.12 17.89 -18.03
CA THR A 196 12.00 19.07 -18.89
C THR A 196 12.70 20.27 -18.27
N ILE A 197 13.25 21.14 -19.13
CA ILE A 197 13.92 22.36 -18.67
C ILE A 197 12.89 23.40 -18.24
N GLU A 198 13.09 23.99 -17.06
CA GLU A 198 12.27 25.08 -16.52
C GLU A 198 13.14 26.24 -16.00
N GLY A 199 12.52 27.42 -15.89
CA GLY A 199 13.15 28.63 -15.34
C GLY A 199 13.24 28.64 -13.81
N ASP A 200 14.10 29.50 -13.27
CA ASP A 200 14.45 29.59 -11.84
C ASP A 200 13.30 30.12 -10.96
N PRO A 201 12.71 29.34 -10.04
CA PRO A 201 11.71 29.83 -9.12
C PRO A 201 12.34 30.41 -7.85
N THR A 202 11.58 31.25 -7.17
CA THR A 202 11.95 31.83 -5.88
C THR A 202 11.57 30.89 -4.74
N VAL A 203 12.38 30.85 -3.70
CA VAL A 203 12.10 30.12 -2.45
C VAL A 203 11.80 31.07 -1.32
N TYR A 204 11.03 30.52 -0.40
CA TYR A 204 10.79 31.14 0.87
C TYR A 204 10.89 30.09 1.98
N TYR A 205 11.56 30.45 3.06
CA TYR A 205 11.66 29.65 4.28
C TYR A 205 10.74 30.26 5.33
N TYR A 206 9.91 29.43 5.94
CA TYR A 206 8.95 29.85 6.96
C TYR A 206 9.04 28.92 8.17
N ASP A 207 8.76 29.48 9.34
CA ASP A 207 8.28 28.67 10.46
C ASP A 207 6.84 28.26 10.18
N TYR A 208 6.50 27.02 10.52
CA TYR A 208 5.18 26.48 10.26
C TYR A 208 4.68 25.57 11.36
N THR A 209 3.36 25.38 11.39
CA THR A 209 2.68 24.39 12.23
C THR A 209 1.88 23.45 11.34
N PRO A 210 2.09 22.12 11.43
CA PRO A 210 1.28 21.15 10.72
C PRO A 210 -0.20 21.26 11.09
N LEU A 211 -1.08 21.12 10.11
CA LEU A 211 -2.53 21.18 10.31
C LEU A 211 -3.23 19.88 9.97
N ALA A 212 -2.82 19.22 8.89
CA ALA A 212 -3.52 18.07 8.36
C ALA A 212 -2.63 17.26 7.41
N ASP A 213 -2.96 15.97 7.29
CA ASP A 213 -2.32 15.07 6.34
C ASP A 213 -3.34 14.39 5.41
N PHE A 214 -3.04 14.41 4.13
CA PHE A 214 -3.68 13.55 3.13
C PHE A 214 -2.70 12.44 2.77
N ILE A 215 -3.09 11.19 2.97
CA ILE A 215 -2.23 10.04 2.73
C ILE A 215 -2.87 9.15 1.66
N PHE A 216 -2.16 8.96 0.54
CA PHE A 216 -2.51 7.98 -0.48
C PHE A 216 -1.54 6.81 -0.43
N ARG A 217 -2.05 5.61 -0.15
CA ARG A 217 -1.32 4.36 -0.26
C ARG A 217 -1.55 3.77 -1.63
N TYR A 218 -0.50 3.67 -2.44
CA TYR A 218 -0.63 3.16 -3.79
C TYR A 218 -0.13 1.71 -3.87
N ARG A 219 -0.91 0.87 -4.53
CA ARG A 219 -0.75 -0.58 -4.56
C ARG A 219 -1.17 -1.12 -5.92
N SER A 220 -0.53 -2.19 -6.38
CA SER A 220 -1.01 -2.96 -7.53
C SER A 220 -2.41 -3.51 -7.26
N HIS A 221 -3.14 -3.83 -8.32
CA HIS A 221 -4.44 -4.47 -8.21
C HIS A 221 -4.41 -5.73 -7.30
N ARG A 222 -3.43 -6.61 -7.53
CA ARG A 222 -3.22 -7.82 -6.72
C ARG A 222 -2.92 -7.48 -5.25
N ALA A 223 -2.14 -6.44 -4.99
CA ALA A 223 -1.84 -6.01 -3.63
C ALA A 223 -3.08 -5.45 -2.91
N LEU A 224 -3.93 -4.68 -3.61
CA LEU A 224 -5.22 -4.22 -3.07
C LEU A 224 -6.14 -5.39 -2.70
N GLN A 225 -6.16 -6.46 -3.48
CA GLN A 225 -6.90 -7.70 -3.17
C GLN A 225 -6.33 -8.46 -1.96
N GLN A 226 -5.00 -8.45 -1.80
CA GLN A 226 -4.32 -9.09 -0.68
C GLN A 226 -4.59 -8.33 0.64
N GLU A 227 -4.63 -6.99 0.60
CA GLU A 227 -4.99 -6.14 1.75
C GLU A 227 -6.51 -6.03 1.97
N PHE A 228 -7.33 -6.75 1.19
CA PHE A 228 -8.80 -6.70 1.25
C PHE A 228 -9.39 -5.28 1.07
N ILE A 229 -8.66 -4.40 0.39
CA ILE A 229 -9.15 -3.07 0.00
C ILE A 229 -10.19 -3.17 -1.11
N ILE A 230 -9.98 -4.14 -2.02
CA ILE A 230 -10.92 -4.50 -3.07
C ILE A 230 -11.25 -5.99 -2.99
N PRO A 231 -12.45 -6.42 -3.46
CA PRO A 231 -12.81 -7.82 -3.48
C PRO A 231 -11.79 -8.66 -4.24
N ARG A 232 -11.50 -9.85 -3.71
CA ARG A 232 -10.72 -10.85 -4.44
C ARG A 232 -11.56 -11.33 -5.63
N THR A 233 -10.92 -11.52 -6.77
CA THR A 233 -11.52 -12.30 -7.84
C THR A 233 -11.84 -13.69 -7.27
N PRO A 234 -13.09 -14.18 -7.35
CA PRO A 234 -13.38 -15.53 -6.90
C PRO A 234 -12.46 -16.47 -7.66
N SER A 235 -11.82 -17.41 -6.95
CA SER A 235 -11.18 -18.53 -7.64
C SER A 235 -12.24 -19.17 -8.55
N PRO A 236 -11.87 -19.61 -9.78
CA PRO A 236 -12.77 -20.42 -10.58
C PRO A 236 -13.32 -21.52 -9.68
N GLU A 237 -14.64 -21.69 -9.65
CA GLU A 237 -15.22 -22.83 -8.95
C GLU A 237 -14.53 -24.09 -9.51
N PRO A 238 -14.00 -24.98 -8.66
CA PRO A 238 -13.50 -26.24 -9.14
C PRO A 238 -14.63 -26.90 -9.94
N PRO A 239 -14.33 -27.54 -11.09
CA PRO A 239 -15.34 -28.21 -11.88
C PRO A 239 -16.14 -29.12 -10.94
N SER A 240 -17.46 -29.04 -11.00
CA SER A 240 -18.30 -29.91 -10.19
C SER A 240 -17.93 -31.37 -10.48
N VAL A 241 -18.06 -32.24 -9.49
CA VAL A 241 -17.81 -33.69 -9.67
C VAL A 241 -18.58 -34.23 -10.88
N SER A 242 -19.78 -33.70 -11.13
CA SER A 242 -20.60 -33.97 -12.31
C SER A 242 -19.91 -33.59 -13.62
N GLN A 243 -19.34 -32.39 -13.72
CA GLN A 243 -18.63 -31.92 -14.91
C GLN A 243 -17.32 -32.69 -15.15
N GLU A 244 -16.62 -33.08 -14.09
CA GLU A 244 -15.45 -33.96 -14.20
C GLU A 244 -15.88 -35.31 -14.77
N ILE A 245 -16.93 -35.94 -14.21
CA ILE A 245 -17.47 -37.22 -14.68
C ILE A 245 -17.97 -37.13 -16.14
N ASP A 246 -18.67 -36.06 -16.51
CA ASP A 246 -19.16 -35.84 -17.87
C ASP A 246 -18.02 -35.64 -18.89
N SER A 247 -16.86 -35.16 -18.44
CA SER A 247 -15.66 -35.00 -19.26
C SER A 247 -14.79 -36.25 -19.35
N MET A 248 -15.05 -37.26 -18.51
CA MET A 248 -14.31 -38.53 -18.52
C MET A 248 -14.77 -39.43 -19.67
N SER A 249 -13.83 -40.13 -20.29
CA SER A 249 -14.19 -41.16 -21.25
C SER A 249 -14.92 -42.31 -20.55
N ALA A 250 -15.78 -43.04 -21.28
CA ALA A 250 -16.45 -44.22 -20.74
C ALA A 250 -15.46 -45.26 -20.18
N ALA A 251 -14.23 -45.32 -20.72
CA ALA A 251 -13.16 -46.18 -20.21
C ALA A 251 -12.62 -45.73 -18.85
N ASP A 252 -12.50 -44.41 -18.65
CA ASP A 252 -12.02 -43.83 -17.40
C ASP A 252 -13.07 -43.92 -16.29
N ILE A 253 -14.35 -43.71 -16.63
CA ILE A 253 -15.48 -43.93 -15.70
C ILE A 253 -15.49 -45.38 -15.23
N LYS A 254 -15.32 -46.33 -16.17
CA LYS A 254 -15.28 -47.75 -15.84
C LYS A 254 -14.10 -48.11 -14.93
N ARG A 255 -12.90 -47.59 -15.21
CA ARG A 255 -11.72 -47.78 -14.35
C ARG A 255 -11.90 -47.19 -12.96
N LEU A 256 -12.54 -46.03 -12.85
CA LEU A 256 -12.83 -45.39 -11.57
C LEU A 256 -13.82 -46.22 -10.74
N ALA A 257 -14.89 -46.72 -11.37
CA ALA A 257 -15.87 -47.59 -10.74
C ALA A 257 -15.25 -48.93 -10.28
N GLU A 258 -14.38 -49.54 -11.09
CA GLU A 258 -13.65 -50.75 -10.73
C GLU A 258 -12.74 -50.52 -9.50
N ARG A 259 -12.09 -49.36 -9.42
CA ARG A 259 -11.25 -48.98 -8.27
C ARG A 259 -12.10 -48.76 -7.00
N MET A 260 -13.24 -48.08 -7.09
CA MET A 260 -14.15 -47.87 -5.95
C MET A 260 -14.69 -49.20 -5.42
N LEU A 261 -15.13 -50.09 -6.31
CA LEU A 261 -15.60 -51.44 -5.94
C LEU A 261 -14.50 -52.29 -5.30
N ALA A 262 -13.23 -52.12 -5.70
CA ALA A 262 -12.10 -52.81 -5.09
C ALA A 262 -11.81 -52.30 -3.67
N ILE A 263 -11.97 -51.00 -3.43
CA ILE A 263 -11.82 -50.38 -2.11
C ILE A 263 -12.94 -50.86 -1.17
N ASP A 264 -14.20 -50.79 -1.59
CA ASP A 264 -15.34 -51.28 -0.79
C ASP A 264 -15.20 -52.77 -0.42
N ARG A 265 -14.69 -53.59 -1.35
CA ARG A 265 -14.40 -55.01 -1.09
C ARG A 265 -13.28 -55.23 -0.08
N GLN A 266 -12.31 -54.32 0.03
CA GLN A 266 -11.25 -54.39 1.03
C GLN A 266 -11.76 -53.96 2.41
N ASP A 267 -12.62 -52.94 2.49
CA ASP A 267 -13.20 -52.48 3.75
C ASP A 267 -14.19 -53.50 4.35
N VAL A 268 -15.01 -54.16 3.52
CA VAL A 268 -15.88 -55.26 3.95
C VAL A 268 -15.08 -56.47 4.48
N LYS A 269 -13.88 -56.73 3.93
CA LYS A 269 -13.00 -57.81 4.42
C LYS A 269 -12.29 -57.47 5.73
N ARG A 270 -12.05 -56.18 6.01
CA ARG A 270 -11.46 -55.74 7.29
C ARG A 270 -12.46 -55.86 8.45
N VAL A 271 -13.73 -55.55 8.23
CA VAL A 271 -14.77 -55.63 9.27
C VAL A 271 -15.09 -57.08 9.69
N LYS A 272 -14.91 -58.06 8.80
CA LYS A 272 -15.31 -59.46 9.06
C LYS A 272 -14.22 -60.35 9.69
N ARG A 273 -13.10 -59.77 10.15
CA ARG A 273 -11.96 -60.53 10.71
C ARG A 273 -11.90 -60.61 12.24
N GLU A 274 -12.86 -60.00 12.95
CA GLU A 274 -12.93 -60.04 14.43
C GLU A 274 -14.21 -60.74 14.94
N SER A 275 -14.50 -61.94 14.48
CA SER A 275 -15.54 -62.75 15.14
C SER A 275 -15.24 -64.25 15.12
N SER A 276 -14.14 -64.64 15.75
CA SER A 276 -14.01 -65.99 16.31
C SER A 276 -12.84 -66.03 17.28
N THR A 277 -13.09 -65.94 18.58
CA THR A 277 -12.71 -66.94 19.61
C THR A 277 -13.33 -66.51 20.95
N SER A 278 -14.05 -67.44 21.58
CA SER A 278 -14.59 -67.41 22.95
C SER A 278 -13.49 -67.20 24.00
N GLU A 279 -13.73 -66.63 25.19
CA GLU A 279 -14.26 -67.37 26.33
C GLU A 279 -14.71 -66.45 27.48
N ARG A 280 -15.72 -66.94 28.19
CA ARG A 280 -16.36 -66.39 29.37
C ARG A 280 -15.41 -66.36 30.57
N ARG A 281 -15.36 -65.25 31.30
CA ARG A 281 -15.24 -65.26 32.77
C ARG A 281 -16.13 -64.18 33.38
N ARG A 282 -17.19 -64.64 34.04
CA ARG A 282 -18.02 -63.85 34.96
C ARG A 282 -17.17 -63.50 36.18
N VAL A 283 -17.17 -62.23 36.58
CA VAL A 283 -16.85 -61.82 37.94
C VAL A 283 -17.97 -60.90 38.40
N PHE A 284 -18.77 -61.40 39.34
CA PHE A 284 -19.66 -60.63 40.19
C PHE A 284 -18.79 -59.87 41.19
N ILE A 285 -18.98 -58.55 41.32
CA ILE A 285 -18.68 -57.83 42.55
C ILE A 285 -19.85 -56.89 42.81
N ASP A 286 -20.47 -57.11 43.95
CA ASP A 286 -21.66 -56.46 44.45
C ASP A 286 -21.43 -54.98 44.77
N LEU A 287 -22.50 -54.20 44.57
CA LEU A 287 -22.68 -52.87 45.11
C LEU A 287 -22.71 -52.93 46.65
N VAL A 288 -22.04 -51.98 47.29
CA VAL A 288 -22.40 -51.52 48.64
C VAL A 288 -22.35 -49.98 48.65
N ASP A 289 -23.55 -49.41 48.77
CA ASP A 289 -24.01 -48.15 49.40
C ASP A 289 -22.95 -47.12 49.82
N GLU A 290 -22.96 -45.89 49.27
CA GLU A 290 -23.71 -44.67 49.73
C GLU A 290 -23.12 -44.03 51.02
N PRO A 291 -23.35 -42.73 51.34
CA PRO A 291 -24.05 -41.67 50.61
C PRO A 291 -23.31 -40.31 50.58
N ASP A 292 -24.02 -39.35 50.01
CA ASP A 292 -23.81 -37.91 49.91
C ASP A 292 -23.32 -37.20 51.19
N GLU A 293 -22.42 -36.23 50.98
CA GLU A 293 -22.52 -34.84 51.46
C GLU A 293 -21.71 -33.90 50.55
#